data_AF-A0A7C8CYU7-F1
#
_entry.id   AF-A0A7C8CYU7-F1
#
_cell.length_a   1.000
_cell.length_b   1.000
_cell.length_c   1.000
_cell.angle_alpha   90.00
_cell.angle_beta   90.00
_cell.angle_gamma   90.00
#
_symmetry.space_group_name_H-M   'P 1'
#
loop_
_entity.id
_entity.type
_entity.pdbx_description
1 polymer ?
#
loop_
_entity_poly.entity_id
_entity_poly.type
_entity_poly.pdbx_seq_one_letter_code
_entity_poly.pdbx_strand_id
1 'polypeptide(L)' 'MTRLLLIVLPLTLIGLVAGPVIGMLIVEYSHADPNSFGAKEDGFVGFLYGLYIGPGVGLVLGVILALLIPKKSSEHTE' A
#
# COMPACT_ATOMS: atom_id res chain seq x y z
N MET A 1 17.32 12.16 -7.77
CA MET A 1 16.03 11.63 -8.27
C MET A 1 15.99 10.10 -8.30
N THR A 2 17.04 9.40 -8.77
CA THR A 2 17.05 7.94 -8.92
C THR A 2 16.75 7.15 -7.64
N ARG A 3 17.34 7.54 -6.49
CA ARG A 3 17.09 6.86 -5.19
C ARG A 3 15.65 6.98 -4.71
N LEU A 4 15.04 8.15 -4.88
CA LEU A 4 13.65 8.39 -4.51
C LEU A 4 12.73 7.48 -5.32
N LEU A 5 12.95 7.42 -6.64
CA LEU A 5 12.22 6.53 -7.54
C LEU A 5 12.40 5.05 -7.17
N LEU A 6 13.62 4.62 -6.84
CA LEU A 6 13.91 3.23 -6.46
C LEU A 6 13.19 2.77 -5.17
N ILE A 7 12.80 3.70 -4.30
CA ILE A 7 12.09 3.38 -3.05
C ILE A 7 10.58 3.62 -3.21
N VAL A 8 10.20 4.75 -3.79
CA VAL A 8 8.80 5.16 -3.95
C VAL A 8 8.05 4.27 -4.94
N LEU A 9 8.68 3.92 -6.07
CA LEU A 9 7.99 3.15 -7.11
C LEU A 9 7.60 1.74 -6.64
N PRO A 10 8.48 0.93 -6.03
CA PRO A 10 8.08 -0.38 -5.50
C PRO A 10 6.99 -0.28 -4.44
N LEU A 11 7.06 0.70 -3.54
CA LEU A 11 6.05 0.88 -2.48
C LEU A 11 4.69 1.30 -3.04
N THR A 12 4.67 2.13 -4.08
CA THR A 12 3.44 2.49 -4.79
C THR A 12 2.82 1.27 -5.48
N LEU A 13 3.64 0.42 -6.12
CA LEU A 13 3.18 -0.83 -6.74
C LEU A 13 2.67 -1.83 -5.70
N ILE A 14 3.32 -1.93 -4.53
CA ILE A 14 2.82 -2.72 -3.40
C ILE A 14 1.47 -2.18 -2.95
N GLY A 15 1.30 -0.87 -2.82
CA GLY A 15 0.03 -0.24 -2.48
C GLY A 15 -1.07 -0.54 -3.50
N LEU A 16 -0.74 -0.57 -4.79
CA LEU A 16 -1.67 -0.92 -5.88
C LEU A 16 -2.18 -2.37 -5.78
N VAL A 17 -1.33 -3.31 -5.39
CA VAL A 17 -1.69 -4.74 -5.31
C VAL A 17 -2.29 -5.10 -3.95
N ALA A 18 -1.69 -4.63 -2.87
CA ALA A 18 -2.10 -4.95 -1.51
C ALA A 18 -3.32 -4.12 -1.05
N GLY A 19 -3.44 -2.87 -1.50
CA GLY A 19 -4.55 -1.98 -1.17
C GLY A 19 -5.93 -2.59 -1.39
N PRO A 20 -6.24 -3.12 -2.60
CA PRO A 20 -7.51 -3.78 -2.88
C PRO A 20 -7.79 -4.97 -1.95
N VAL A 21 -6.80 -5.83 -1.73
CA VAL A 21 -6.95 -7.03 -0.87
C VAL A 21 -7.21 -6.62 0.58
N ILE A 22 -6.45 -5.66 1.10
CA ILE A 22 -6.62 -5.16 2.46
C ILE A 22 -7.98 -4.47 2.63
N GLY A 23 -8.38 -3.63 1.68
CA GLY A 23 -9.68 -2.95 1.70
C GLY A 23 -10.85 -3.92 1.70
N MET A 24 -10.78 -4.98 0.90
CA MET A 24 -11.77 -6.07 0.89
C MET A 24 -11.87 -6.74 2.27
N LEU A 25 -10.73 -7.15 2.83
CA LEU A 25 -10.70 -7.86 4.11
C LEU A 25 -11.20 -6.98 5.27
N ILE A 26 -10.85 -5.69 5.30
CA ILE A 26 -11.34 -4.77 6.34
C ILE A 26 -12.87 -4.73 6.36
N VAL A 27 -13.50 -4.66 5.18
CA VAL A 27 -14.96 -4.58 5.08
C VAL A 27 -15.62 -5.93 5.35
N GLU A 28 -15.11 -7.02 4.77
CA GLU A 28 -15.64 -8.38 5.04
C GLU A 28 -15.60 -8.72 6.53
N TYR A 29 -14.50 -8.43 7.22
CA TYR A 29 -14.33 -8.73 8.65
C TYR A 29 -15.00 -7.71 9.58
N SER A 30 -15.56 -6.62 9.05
CA SER A 30 -16.41 -5.72 9.82
C SER A 30 -17.84 -6.25 10.02
N HIS A 31 -18.23 -7.25 9.24
CA HIS A 31 -19.51 -7.94 9.37
C HIS A 31 -19.49 -8.98 10.50
N ALA A 32 -20.67 -9.24 11.08
CA ALA A 32 -20.84 -10.28 12.09
C ALA A 32 -20.55 -11.70 11.55
N ASP A 33 -20.89 -11.95 10.27
CA ASP A 33 -20.50 -13.15 9.54
C ASP A 33 -19.75 -12.77 8.24
N PRO A 34 -18.42 -12.95 8.19
CA PRO A 34 -17.59 -12.57 7.05
C PRO A 34 -17.78 -13.47 5.81
N ASN A 35 -18.48 -14.60 5.95
CA ASN A 35 -18.79 -15.50 4.84
C ASN A 35 -20.18 -15.29 4.25
N SER A 36 -20.97 -14.38 4.82
CA SER A 36 -22.29 -14.04 4.31
C SER A 36 -22.21 -13.38 2.93
N PHE A 37 -23.28 -13.51 2.12
CA PHE A 37 -23.36 -12.85 0.82
C PHE A 37 -23.21 -11.33 0.92
N GLY A 38 -23.84 -10.70 1.92
CA GLY A 38 -23.70 -9.26 2.16
C GLY A 38 -22.27 -8.84 2.47
N ALA A 39 -21.54 -9.63 3.28
CA ALA A 39 -20.13 -9.36 3.56
C ALA A 39 -19.28 -9.41 2.28
N LYS A 40 -19.57 -10.32 1.34
CA LYS A 40 -18.85 -10.42 0.05
C LYS A 40 -19.16 -9.28 -0.90
N GLU A 41 -20.41 -8.83 -0.97
CA GLU A 41 -20.80 -7.66 -1.77
C GLU A 41 -20.12 -6.38 -1.25
N ASP A 42 -20.19 -6.14 0.07
CA ASP A 42 -19.53 -5.01 0.70
C ASP A 42 -18.00 -5.14 0.65
N GLY A 43 -17.48 -6.37 0.75
CA GLY A 43 -16.08 -6.69 0.53
C GLY A 43 -15.59 -6.25 -0.85
N PHE A 44 -16.37 -6.46 -1.90
CA PHE A 44 -16.04 -5.96 -3.24
C PHE A 44 -16.02 -4.43 -3.31
N VAL A 45 -16.92 -3.75 -2.59
CA VAL A 45 -16.85 -2.28 -2.44
C VAL A 45 -15.55 -1.87 -1.74
N GLY A 46 -15.19 -2.58 -0.66
CA GLY A 46 -13.91 -2.42 0.04
C GLY A 46 -12.70 -2.64 -0.87
N PHE A 47 -12.76 -3.62 -1.78
CA PHE A 47 -11.73 -3.86 -2.79
C PHE A 47 -11.56 -2.65 -3.72
N LEU A 48 -12.64 -2.09 -4.23
CA LEU A 48 -12.59 -0.93 -5.13
C LEU A 48 -12.06 0.31 -4.43
N TYR A 49 -12.48 0.56 -3.18
CA TYR A 49 -11.91 1.63 -2.36
C TYR A 49 -10.43 1.41 -2.10
N GLY A 50 -10.03 0.18 -1.74
CA GLY A 50 -8.64 -0.21 -1.56
C GLY A 50 -7.79 -0.01 -2.81
N LEU A 51 -8.34 -0.27 -3.99
CA LEU A 51 -7.69 0.00 -5.28
C LEU A 51 -7.50 1.50 -5.54
N TYR A 52 -8.49 2.31 -5.18
CA TYR A 52 -8.44 3.75 -5.36
C TYR A 52 -7.42 4.43 -4.43
N ILE A 53 -7.39 4.06 -3.15
CA ILE A 53 -6.53 4.73 -2.16
C ILE A 53 -5.16 4.06 -1.99
N GLY A 54 -5.06 2.75 -2.25
CA GLY A 54 -3.87 1.93 -2.01
C GLY A 54 -2.59 2.49 -2.64
N PRO A 55 -2.58 2.88 -3.93
CA PRO A 55 -1.42 3.52 -4.55
C PRO A 55 -1.02 4.82 -3.86
N GLY A 56 -1.98 5.63 -3.44
CA GLY A 56 -1.73 6.89 -2.72
C GLY A 56 -1.05 6.64 -1.37
N VAL A 57 -1.53 5.66 -0.62
CA VAL A 57 -0.90 5.25 0.66
C VAL A 57 0.52 4.73 0.42
N GLY A 58 0.70 3.85 -0.57
CA GLY A 58 2.01 3.32 -0.94
C GLY A 58 3.01 4.41 -1.34
N LEU A 59 2.55 5.42 -2.07
CA LEU A 59 3.37 6.58 -2.46
C LEU A 59 3.78 7.39 -1.23
N VAL A 60 2.84 7.73 -0.34
CA VAL A 60 3.13 8.50 0.87
C VAL A 60 4.14 7.78 1.75
N LEU A 61 3.96 6.48 2.00
CA LEU A 61 4.90 5.66 2.75
C LEU A 61 6.27 5.58 2.06
N GLY A 62 6.29 5.44 0.73
CA GLY A 62 7.50 5.47 -0.08
C GLY A 62 8.28 6.77 0.06
N VAL A 63 7.60 7.91 0.05
CA VAL A 63 8.24 9.22 0.23
C VAL A 63 8.80 9.35 1.64
N ILE A 64 8.03 8.99 2.66
CA ILE A 64 8.48 9.02 4.06
C ILE A 64 9.75 8.16 4.22
N LEU A 65 9.74 6.92 3.73
CA LEU A 65 10.90 6.03 3.82
C LEU A 65 12.10 6.56 3.02
N ALA A 66 11.89 7.10 1.82
CA ALA A 66 12.98 7.65 1.02
C ALA A 66 13.65 8.87 1.69
N LEU A 67 12.91 9.64 2.48
CA LEU A 67 13.42 10.76 3.27
C LEU A 67 14.11 10.31 4.55
N LEU A 68 13.58 9.29 5.23
CA LEU A 68 14.10 8.80 6.50
C LEU A 68 15.36 7.94 6.37
N ILE A 69 15.54 7.22 5.26
CA ILE A 69 16.73 6.38 5.08
C ILE A 69 17.93 7.32 4.81
N PRO A 70 18.92 7.42 5.73
CA PRO A 70 20.06 8.29 5.54
C PRO A 70 20.77 7.90 4.25
N LYS A 71 21.24 8.88 3.48
CA LYS A 71 22.11 8.62 2.34
C LYS A 71 23.34 7.94 2.94
N LYS A 72 23.57 6.66 2.63
CA LYS A 72 24.85 6.02 2.95
C LYS A 72 25.91 6.93 2.32
N SER A 73 26.67 7.63 3.16
CA SER A 73 27.82 8.40 2.71
C SER A 73 28.73 7.36 2.08
N SER A 74 28.87 7.41 0.75
CA SER A 74 29.97 6.73 0.08
C SER A 74 31.23 7.55 0.41
N GLU A 75 31.65 7.49 1.67
CA GLU A 75 33.02 7.83 1.99
C GLU A 75 33.86 6.60 1.64
N HIS A 76 34.86 6.86 0.81
CA HIS A 76 35.87 5.96 0.29
C HIS A 76 36.31 4.89 1.29
N THR A 77 36.56 3.69 0.76
CA THR A 77 37.80 3.01 1.10
C THR A 77 38.37 2.47 -0.20
N GLU A 78 39.54 3.03 -0.53
CA GLU A 78 40.46 2.60 -1.57
C GLU A 78 40.94 1.16 -1.37
#